data_AF-A0A1F5DDF4-F1
#
_entry.id   AF-A0A1F5DDF4-F1
#
_cell.length_a   1.000
_cell.length_b   1.000
_cell.length_c   1.000
_cell.angle_alpha   90.00
_cell.angle_beta   90.00
_cell.angle_gamma   90.00
#
_symmetry.space_group_name_H-M   'P 1'
#
loop_
_entity.id
_entity.type
_entity.pdbx_description
1 polymer ?
#
loop_
_entity_poly.entity_id
_entity_poly.type
_entity_poly.pdbx_seq_one_letter_code
_entity_poly.pdbx_strand_id
1 'polypeptide(L)'
;MCETCEEPRWSTWSLFNCSNYENHPEDAEIGIAVITNMERAAMITSTMAERICTVCGAEFEQVVEENALTPYLEHDIERFKSSGYAIMKDVEIVGEY
;
A
#
# COMPACT_ATOMS: atom_id res chain seq x y z
N MET A 1 11.88 -32.33 -4.28
CA MET A 1 11.04 -31.62 -3.30
C MET A 1 11.59 -30.21 -3.30
N CYS A 2 10.94 -29.27 -3.99
CA CYS A 2 11.52 -27.94 -4.13
C CYS A 2 11.63 -27.29 -2.76
N GLU A 3 12.84 -26.83 -2.50
CA GLU A 3 13.26 -26.00 -1.39
C GLU A 3 12.29 -24.82 -1.25
N THR A 4 11.98 -24.44 0.00
CA THR A 4 11.23 -23.24 0.43
C THR A 4 10.80 -22.35 -0.74
N CYS A 5 9.52 -22.43 -1.15
CA CYS A 5 8.95 -21.45 -2.05
C CYS A 5 8.94 -20.11 -1.32
N GLU A 6 10.05 -19.38 -1.36
CA GLU A 6 10.13 -18.00 -0.87
C GLU A 6 9.06 -17.20 -1.60
N GLU A 7 8.20 -16.55 -0.84
CA GLU A 7 7.15 -15.74 -1.41
C GLU A 7 7.78 -14.59 -2.23
N PRO A 8 7.28 -14.30 -3.44
CA PRO A 8 7.77 -13.16 -4.19
C PRO A 8 7.63 -11.89 -3.34
N ARG A 9 8.71 -11.12 -3.21
CA ARG A 9 8.74 -9.89 -2.41
C ARG A 9 7.62 -8.90 -2.78
N TRP A 10 7.14 -8.93 -4.01
CA TRP A 10 6.07 -8.08 -4.54
C TRP A 10 4.94 -8.94 -5.09
N SER A 11 4.19 -9.58 -4.20
CA SER A 11 3.05 -10.45 -4.52
C SER A 11 1.70 -9.84 -4.14
N THR A 12 1.68 -8.82 -3.30
CA THR A 12 0.46 -8.32 -2.65
C THR A 12 0.47 -6.80 -2.59
N TRP A 13 -0.67 -6.19 -2.94
CA TRP A 13 -0.96 -4.78 -2.74
C TRP A 13 -1.82 -4.60 -1.50
N SER A 14 -1.40 -3.71 -0.60
CA SER A 14 -2.20 -3.25 0.53
C SER A 14 -2.56 -1.78 0.32
N LEU A 15 -3.87 -1.49 0.23
CA LEU A 15 -4.38 -0.15 -0.03
C LEU A 15 -4.90 0.48 1.26
N PHE A 16 -4.52 1.72 1.50
CA PHE A 16 -4.90 2.50 2.67
C PHE A 16 -5.50 3.83 2.24
N ASN A 17 -6.72 4.16 2.66
CA ASN A 17 -7.34 5.45 2.37
C ASN A 17 -7.22 6.39 3.54
N CYS A 18 -7.06 7.68 3.27
CA CYS A 18 -7.29 8.68 4.32
C CYS A 18 -8.77 8.60 4.72
N SER A 19 -9.08 8.40 6.00
CA SER A 19 -10.45 8.32 6.52
C SER A 19 -11.29 9.58 6.27
N ASN A 20 -10.65 10.71 5.92
CA ASN A 20 -11.28 12.00 5.70
C ASN A 20 -11.05 12.58 4.29
N TYR A 21 -10.66 11.74 3.32
CA TYR A 21 -10.28 12.19 1.96
C TYR A 21 -11.36 13.02 1.25
N GLU A 22 -12.64 12.76 1.52
CA GLU A 22 -13.77 13.49 0.94
C GLU A 22 -13.80 14.99 1.31
N ASN A 23 -13.15 15.38 2.41
CA ASN A 23 -13.15 16.76 2.89
C ASN A 23 -11.96 17.60 2.35
N HIS A 24 -11.06 17.01 1.58
CA HIS A 24 -9.96 17.73 0.91
C HIS A 24 -9.56 17.05 -0.42
N PRO A 25 -10.51 16.92 -1.36
CA PRO A 25 -10.33 16.14 -2.60
C PRO A 25 -9.32 16.77 -3.58
N GLU A 26 -8.98 18.04 -3.39
CA GLU A 26 -8.07 18.80 -4.25
C GLU A 26 -6.59 18.67 -3.84
N ASP A 27 -6.31 18.33 -2.58
CA ASP A 27 -4.97 18.39 -1.99
C ASP A 27 -4.44 17.04 -1.50
N ALA A 28 -5.25 15.97 -1.54
CA ALA A 28 -4.81 14.65 -1.10
C ALA A 28 -4.98 13.57 -2.15
N GLU A 29 -3.93 12.78 -2.31
CA GLU A 29 -4.04 11.40 -2.77
C GLU A 29 -5.14 10.70 -1.94
N ILE A 30 -6.01 9.94 -2.59
CA ILE A 30 -7.09 9.16 -1.96
C ILE A 30 -6.53 8.29 -0.83
N GLY A 31 -5.30 7.81 -1.04
CA GLY A 31 -4.65 6.88 -0.17
C GLY A 31 -3.22 6.55 -0.58
N ILE A 32 -2.67 5.55 0.08
CA ILE A 32 -1.35 4.97 -0.21
C ILE A 32 -1.57 3.50 -0.59
N ALA A 33 -1.06 3.11 -1.75
CA ALA A 33 -0.97 1.73 -2.19
C ALA A 33 0.45 1.21 -1.94
N VAL A 34 0.56 0.16 -1.15
CA VAL A 34 1.84 -0.44 -0.75
C VAL A 34 2.03 -1.77 -1.46
N ILE A 35 3.12 -1.93 -2.20
CA ILE A 35 3.53 -3.24 -2.73
C ILE A 35 4.39 -3.96 -1.70
N THR A 36 3.98 -5.18 -1.37
CA THR A 36 4.56 -6.03 -0.33
C THR A 36 4.34 -7.51 -0.67
N ASN A 37 4.53 -8.38 0.31
CA ASN A 37 4.15 -9.79 0.30
C ASN A 37 3.22 -10.12 1.51
N MET A 38 2.62 -11.31 1.54
CA MET A 38 1.72 -11.74 2.61
C MET A 38 2.42 -11.77 3.98
N GLU A 39 3.69 -12.16 4.03
CA GLU A 39 4.45 -12.23 5.28
C GLU A 39 4.61 -10.86 5.96
N ARG A 40 4.81 -9.80 5.17
CA ARG A 40 5.02 -8.43 5.67
C ARG A 40 3.73 -7.62 5.80
N ALA A 41 2.63 -8.06 5.17
CA ALA A 41 1.37 -7.32 5.13
C ALA A 41 0.88 -6.89 6.51
N ALA A 42 0.92 -7.78 7.51
CA ALA A 42 0.50 -7.45 8.89
C ALA A 42 1.34 -6.33 9.52
N MET A 43 2.65 -6.31 9.26
CA MET A 43 3.55 -5.27 9.76
C MET A 43 3.28 -3.94 9.07
N ILE A 44 3.06 -3.96 7.75
CA ILE A 44 2.66 -2.79 6.97
C ILE A 44 1.37 -2.19 7.52
N THR A 45 0.34 -3.01 7.74
CA THR A 45 -0.93 -2.56 8.30
C THR A 45 -0.74 -1.93 9.68
N SER A 46 0.05 -2.54 10.56
CA SER A 46 0.32 -1.97 11.88
C SER A 46 1.03 -0.62 11.81
N THR A 47 2.05 -0.46 10.96
CA THR A 47 2.78 0.81 10.81
C THR A 47 1.94 1.88 10.13
N MET A 48 1.13 1.50 9.14
CA MET A 48 0.23 2.44 8.45
C MET A 48 -0.89 2.94 9.36
N ALA A 49 -1.38 2.12 10.29
CA ALA A 49 -2.37 2.54 11.29
C ALA A 49 -1.85 3.66 12.21
N GLU A 50 -0.54 3.76 12.41
CA GLU A 50 0.07 4.85 13.19
C GLU A 50 0.36 6.11 12.35
N ARG A 51 0.21 6.04 11.03
CA ARG A 51 0.43 7.19 10.14
C ARG A 51 -0.84 8.04 10.04
N ILE A 52 -0.61 9.35 9.95
CA ILE A 52 -1.66 10.35 9.75
C ILE A 52 -1.51 11.02 8.39
N CYS A 53 -2.63 11.35 7.77
CA CYS A 53 -2.69 12.16 6.57
C CYS A 53 -2.08 13.54 6.84
N THR A 54 -1.07 13.94 6.06
CA THR A 54 -0.38 15.22 6.26
C THR A 54 -1.24 16.43 5.88
N VAL A 55 -2.33 16.21 5.14
CA VAL A 55 -3.25 17.26 4.68
C VAL A 55 -4.29 17.60 5.75
N CYS A 56 -4.93 16.59 6.34
CA CYS A 56 -6.05 16.80 7.27
C CYS A 56 -5.82 16.26 8.69
N GLY A 57 -4.72 15.55 8.93
CA GLY A 57 -4.41 14.92 10.22
C GLY A 57 -5.23 13.69 10.57
N ALA A 58 -6.08 13.20 9.66
CA ALA A 58 -6.89 12.00 9.89
C ALA A 58 -6.06 10.71 9.69
N GLU A 59 -6.53 9.62 10.29
CA GLU A 59 -5.88 8.31 10.21
C GLU A 59 -6.05 7.67 8.83
N PHE A 60 -5.10 6.81 8.43
CA PHE A 60 -5.25 5.95 7.27
C PHE A 60 -5.91 4.62 7.66
N GLU A 61 -6.90 4.19 6.88
CA GLU A 61 -7.60 2.92 7.08
C GLU A 61 -7.31 1.97 5.92
N GLN A 62 -7.02 0.70 6.23
CA GLN A 62 -6.85 -0.32 5.20
C GLN A 62 -8.21 -0.62 4.56
N VAL A 63 -8.29 -0.49 3.24
CA VAL A 63 -9.54 -0.70 2.50
C VAL A 63 -9.54 -2.01 1.72
N VAL A 64 -8.40 -2.38 1.14
CA VAL A 64 -8.29 -3.55 0.25
C VAL A 64 -6.91 -4.17 0.41
N GLU A 65 -6.89 -5.50 0.34
CA GLU A 65 -5.68 -6.27 0.06
C GLU A 65 -5.95 -7.08 -1.21
N GLU A 66 -5.08 -6.96 -2.22
CA GLU A 66 -5.22 -7.68 -3.48
C GLU A 66 -3.89 -8.27 -3.97
N ASN A 67 -3.97 -9.35 -4.74
CA ASN A 67 -2.78 -9.95 -5.35
C ASN A 67 -2.21 -9.02 -6.42
N ALA A 68 -0.90 -8.84 -6.41
CA ALA A 68 -0.19 -8.11 -7.44
C ALA A 68 -0.18 -8.88 -8.75
N LEU A 69 -0.42 -8.16 -9.85
CA LEU A 69 -0.53 -8.72 -11.19
C LEU A 69 0.86 -8.97 -11.76
N THR A 70 1.59 -9.92 -11.18
CA THR A 70 2.92 -10.32 -11.67
C THR A 70 2.82 -11.09 -13.00
N PRO A 71 3.64 -10.78 -14.02
CA PRO A 71 4.78 -9.84 -14.05
C PRO A 71 4.44 -8.37 -14.41
N TYR A 72 3.18 -8.02 -14.62
CA TYR A 72 2.74 -6.69 -15.08
C TYR A 72 2.52 -5.68 -13.94
N LEU A 73 3.48 -5.57 -13.01
CA LEU A 73 3.41 -4.62 -11.88
C LEU A 73 3.29 -3.15 -12.32
N GLU A 74 3.84 -2.81 -13.48
CA GLU A 74 3.75 -1.46 -14.04
C GLU A 74 2.29 -1.06 -14.32
N HIS A 75 1.48 -2.01 -14.80
CA HIS A 75 0.05 -1.78 -15.03
C HIS A 75 -0.71 -1.53 -13.71
N ASP A 76 -0.38 -2.25 -12.64
CA ASP A 76 -0.97 -2.01 -11.32
C ASP A 76 -0.59 -0.62 -10.78
N ILE A 77 0.68 -0.24 -10.93
CA ILE A 77 1.19 1.09 -10.52
C ILE A 77 0.45 2.20 -11.25
N GLU A 78 0.30 2.08 -12.57
CA GLU A 78 -0.44 3.06 -13.38
C GLU A 78 -1.91 3.13 -12.97
N ARG A 79 -2.54 1.96 -12.75
CA ARG A 79 -3.93 1.86 -12.29
C ARG A 79 -4.12 2.59 -10.96
N PHE A 80 -3.30 2.31 -9.96
CA PHE A 80 -3.42 2.94 -8.64
C PHE A 80 -3.14 4.44 -8.68
N LYS A 81 -2.13 4.89 -9.44
CA LYS A 81 -1.89 6.32 -9.67
C LYS A 81 -3.06 7.02 -10.33
N SER A 82 -3.68 6.38 -11.34
CA SER A 82 -4.86 6.94 -12.02
C SER A 82 -6.08 7.03 -11.10
N SER A 83 -6.16 6.13 -10.11
CA SER A 83 -7.14 6.15 -9.03
C SER A 83 -6.78 7.08 -7.88
N GLY A 84 -5.71 7.87 -7.99
CA GLY A 84 -5.32 8.85 -6.98
C GLY A 84 -4.58 8.29 -5.76
N TYR A 85 -3.98 7.10 -5.85
CA TYR A 85 -3.14 6.56 -4.78
C TYR A 85 -1.66 6.94 -4.96
N ALA A 86 -1.01 7.28 -3.85
CA ALA A 86 0.44 7.30 -3.75
C ALA A 86 0.98 5.87 -3.81
N ILE A 87 2.07 5.63 -4.53
CA ILE A 87 2.70 4.31 -4.56
C ILE A 87 3.89 4.30 -3.60
N MET A 88 3.90 3.35 -2.67
CA MET A 88 4.97 3.17 -1.70
C MET A 88 5.46 1.73 -1.68
N LYS A 89 6.76 1.52 -1.46
CA LYS A 89 7.32 0.18 -1.25
C LYS A 89 7.28 -0.17 0.23
N ASP A 90 7.11 -1.46 0.53
CA ASP A 90 7.20 -2.01 1.88
C ASP A 90 8.42 -1.54 2.70
N VAL A 91 9.59 -1.40 2.08
CA VAL A 91 10.82 -0.91 2.71
C VAL A 91 10.77 0.54 3.16
N GLU A 92 9.95 1.37 2.51
CA GLU A 92 9.78 2.78 2.89
C GLU A 92 8.88 2.92 4.13
N ILE A 93 8.26 1.82 4.56
CA ILE A 93 7.37 1.76 5.72
C ILE A 93 8.10 1.10 6.89
N VAL A 94 8.62 -0.11 6.71
CA VAL A 94 9.18 -0.91 7.81
C VAL A 94 10.71 -1.07 7.73
N GLY A 95 11.37 -0.45 6.75
CA GLY A 95 12.83 -0.50 6.56
C GLY A 95 13.33 -1.67 5.68
N GLU A 96 14.61 -1.63 5.33
CA GLU A 96 15.36 -2.76 4.80
C GLU A 96 15.96 -3.55 5.97
N TYR A 97 15.73 -4.87 6.00
CA TYR A 97 16.42 -5.79 6.91
C TYR A 97 17.82 -6.11 6.38
#